data_AF-A0A1W2DS62-F1
#
_entry.id   AF-A0A1W2DS62-F1
#
_cell.length_a   1.000
_cell.length_b   1.000
_cell.length_c   1.000
_cell.angle_alpha   90.00
_cell.angle_beta   90.00
_cell.angle_gamma   90.00
#
_symmetry.space_group_name_H-M   'P 1'
#
loop_
_entity.id
_entity.type
_entity.pdbx_description
1 polymer ?
#
loop_
_entity_poly.entity_id
_entity_poly.type
_entity_poly.pdbx_seq_one_letter_code
_entity_poly.pdbx_strand_id
1 'polypeptide(L)'
;MRSVLFALSLVVLPAAAFAQDADDTVETLASPEEVQKVADTLSKIGCQAPQVEKESDDLFEVDDATCEIGQYDIKLNGDYKIWVMSLDE
;
A
#
# COMPACT_ATOMS: atom_id res chain seq x y z
N MET A 1 60.11 43.15 -6.02
CA MET A 1 60.30 41.74 -6.40
C MET A 1 58.96 41.02 -6.25
N ARG A 2 58.46 40.49 -7.37
CA ARG A 2 57.52 39.37 -7.55
C ARG A 2 56.33 39.22 -6.58
N SER A 3 55.18 39.66 -7.10
CA SER A 3 53.84 39.18 -6.77
C SER A 3 53.79 37.65 -6.72
N VAL A 4 53.12 37.09 -5.71
CA VAL A 4 52.68 35.68 -5.72
C VAL A 4 51.17 35.69 -5.55
N LEU A 5 50.50 35.43 -6.66
CA LEU A 5 49.08 35.09 -6.75
C LEU A 5 48.88 33.70 -6.15
N PHE A 6 48.01 33.56 -5.15
CA PHE A 6 47.46 32.27 -4.74
C PHE A 6 46.07 32.11 -5.33
N ALA A 7 45.97 31.28 -6.37
CA ALA A 7 44.72 30.90 -7.00
C ALA A 7 43.96 29.93 -6.07
N LEU A 8 42.83 30.38 -5.54
CA LEU A 8 41.93 29.56 -4.73
C LEU A 8 41.00 28.76 -5.67
N SER A 9 41.40 27.53 -5.99
CA SER A 9 40.54 26.59 -6.73
C SER A 9 39.64 25.85 -5.75
N LEU A 10 38.40 26.30 -5.60
CA LEU A 10 37.39 25.62 -4.81
C LEU A 10 36.78 24.50 -5.67
N VAL A 11 37.17 23.25 -5.37
CA VAL A 11 36.63 22.05 -6.00
C VAL A 11 35.19 21.88 -5.55
N VAL A 12 34.24 22.01 -6.48
CA VAL A 12 32.84 21.66 -6.26
C VAL A 12 32.75 20.14 -6.22
N LEU A 13 32.53 19.58 -5.03
CA LEU A 13 32.13 18.18 -4.87
C LEU A 13 30.67 18.04 -5.32
N PRO A 14 30.33 17.11 -6.23
CA PRO A 14 28.95 16.79 -6.49
C PRO A 14 28.38 16.13 -5.24
N ALA A 15 27.37 16.76 -4.64
CA ALA A 15 26.52 16.11 -3.65
C ALA A 15 25.86 14.92 -4.35
N ALA A 16 26.22 13.70 -3.94
CA ALA A 16 25.43 12.53 -4.24
C ALA A 16 24.06 12.75 -3.60
N ALA A 17 23.11 13.20 -4.39
CA ALA A 17 21.70 13.15 -4.05
C ALA A 17 21.36 11.66 -3.95
N PHE A 18 21.33 11.13 -2.74
CA PHE A 18 20.62 9.90 -2.46
C PHE A 18 19.14 10.20 -2.75
N ALA A 19 18.70 9.84 -3.95
CA ALA A 19 17.30 9.51 -4.16
C ALA A 19 17.05 8.27 -3.30
N GLN A 20 16.65 8.49 -2.05
CA GLN A 20 15.86 7.50 -1.34
C GLN A 20 14.54 7.50 -2.09
N ASP A 21 14.38 6.55 -3.01
CA ASP A 21 13.06 6.06 -3.39
C ASP A 21 12.40 5.63 -2.07
N ALA A 22 11.61 6.54 -1.51
CA ALA A 22 10.61 6.18 -0.54
C ALA A 22 9.58 5.35 -1.32
N ASP A 23 9.84 4.05 -1.37
CA ASP A 23 8.82 3.03 -1.58
C ASP A 23 7.91 3.03 -0.35
N ASP A 24 7.18 4.14 -0.17
CA ASP A 24 5.96 4.15 0.63
C ASP A 24 4.91 3.54 -0.30
N THR A 25 4.64 2.23 -0.13
CA THR A 25 3.58 1.53 -0.82
C THR A 25 2.26 2.21 -0.49
N VAL A 26 1.84 3.13 -1.36
CA VAL A 26 0.51 3.75 -1.25
C VAL A 26 -0.48 2.67 -1.64
N GLU A 27 -1.10 2.05 -0.64
CA GLU A 27 -2.16 1.08 -0.86
C GLU A 27 -3.29 1.74 -1.66
N THR A 28 -3.64 1.11 -2.78
CA THR A 28 -4.66 1.64 -3.68
C THR A 28 -6.01 1.26 -3.12
N LEU A 29 -6.83 2.25 -2.76
CA LEU A 29 -8.19 1.98 -2.25
C LEU A 29 -9.15 1.59 -3.37
N ALA A 30 -10.05 0.66 -3.07
CA ALA A 30 -11.14 0.30 -3.96
C ALA A 30 -12.14 1.47 -4.13
N SER A 31 -12.78 1.54 -5.30
CA SER A 31 -13.85 2.50 -5.56
C SER A 31 -15.10 2.23 -4.70
N PRO A 32 -16.00 3.21 -4.50
CA PRO A 32 -17.23 2.99 -3.71
C PRO A 32 -18.11 1.84 -4.22
N GLU A 33 -18.13 1.59 -5.53
CA GLU A 33 -18.87 0.47 -6.11
C GLU A 33 -18.22 -0.87 -5.75
N GLU A 34 -16.89 -0.98 -5.88
CA GLU A 34 -16.11 -2.16 -5.50
C GLU A 34 -16.23 -2.45 -3.99
N VAL A 35 -16.14 -1.42 -3.15
CA VAL A 35 -16.35 -1.51 -1.69
C VAL A 35 -17.71 -2.13 -1.38
N GLN A 36 -18.78 -1.68 -2.05
CA GLN A 36 -20.12 -2.22 -1.83
C GLN A 36 -20.20 -3.70 -2.24
N LYS A 37 -19.56 -4.11 -3.35
CA LYS A 37 -19.53 -5.52 -3.78
C LYS A 37 -18.78 -6.42 -2.81
N VAL A 38 -17.68 -5.94 -2.25
CA VAL A 38 -16.93 -6.64 -1.20
C VAL A 38 -17.79 -6.75 0.07
N ALA A 39 -18.39 -5.64 0.54
CA ALA A 39 -19.26 -5.63 1.71
C ALA A 39 -20.47 -6.58 1.55
N ASP A 40 -21.11 -6.63 0.38
CA ASP A 40 -22.21 -7.55 0.06
C ASP A 40 -21.76 -9.03 0.11
N THR A 41 -20.48 -9.30 -0.12
CA THR A 41 -19.92 -10.66 -0.03
C THR A 41 -19.59 -11.02 1.40
N LEU A 42 -18.90 -10.14 2.13
CA LEU A 42 -18.52 -10.37 3.52
C LEU A 42 -19.71 -10.48 4.45
N SER A 43 -20.75 -9.67 4.25
CA SER A 43 -21.97 -9.71 5.07
C SER A 43 -22.70 -11.07 5.01
N LYS A 44 -22.56 -11.82 3.90
CA LYS A 44 -23.15 -13.17 3.77
C LYS A 44 -22.48 -14.21 4.68
N ILE A 45 -21.26 -13.94 5.12
CA ILE A 45 -20.50 -14.81 6.03
C ILE A 45 -20.35 -14.21 7.43
N GLY A 46 -21.10 -13.13 7.74
CA GLY A 46 -21.07 -12.48 9.05
C GLY A 46 -19.79 -11.67 9.30
N CYS A 47 -19.13 -11.19 8.23
CA CYS A 47 -17.93 -10.37 8.31
C CYS A 47 -18.22 -8.92 7.86
N GLN A 48 -17.42 -7.98 8.37
CA GLN A 48 -17.45 -6.55 8.06
C GLN A 48 -16.05 -6.09 7.65
N ALA A 49 -15.97 -5.25 6.61
CA ALA A 49 -14.71 -4.67 6.15
C ALA A 49 -14.50 -3.29 6.77
N PRO A 50 -13.38 -3.04 7.48
CA PRO A 50 -13.00 -1.69 7.89
C PRO A 50 -12.53 -0.84 6.71
N GLN A 51 -11.75 -1.46 5.80
CA GLN A 51 -11.19 -0.86 4.60
C GLN A 51 -11.15 -1.92 3.49
N VAL A 52 -11.25 -1.50 2.23
CA VAL A 52 -11.09 -2.39 1.08
C VAL A 52 -9.98 -1.84 0.20
N GLU A 53 -8.92 -2.61 0.08
CA GLU A 53 -7.78 -2.32 -0.77
C GLU A 53 -7.94 -3.04 -2.09
N LYS A 54 -7.37 -2.44 -3.14
CA LYS A 54 -7.33 -2.95 -4.50
C LYS A 54 -5.87 -3.16 -4.87
N GLU A 55 -5.31 -4.30 -4.45
CA GLU A 55 -3.93 -4.69 -4.76
C GLU A 55 -3.70 -4.77 -6.29
N SER A 56 -4.74 -5.13 -7.06
CA SER A 56 -4.73 -5.08 -8.53
C SER A 56 -6.15 -5.04 -9.11
N ASP A 57 -6.29 -4.97 -10.44
CA ASP A 57 -7.60 -4.99 -11.11
C ASP A 57 -8.46 -6.21 -10.75
N ASP A 58 -7.83 -7.34 -10.43
CA ASP A 58 -8.49 -8.63 -10.15
C ASP A 58 -8.28 -9.11 -8.70
N LEU A 59 -7.80 -8.26 -7.80
CA LEU A 59 -7.50 -8.62 -6.42
C LEU A 59 -7.85 -7.51 -5.45
N PHE A 60 -8.70 -7.86 -4.49
CA PHE A 60 -9.10 -7.02 -3.37
C PHE A 60 -8.66 -7.64 -2.06
N GLU A 61 -8.32 -6.80 -1.10
CA GLU A 61 -7.92 -7.19 0.24
C GLU A 61 -8.72 -6.40 1.28
N VAL A 62 -8.99 -7.07 2.38
CA VAL A 62 -9.61 -6.51 3.58
C VAL A 62 -8.80 -7.02 4.76
N ASP A 63 -7.93 -6.16 5.27
CA ASP A 63 -7.23 -6.39 6.54
C ASP A 63 -8.19 -6.18 7.70
N ASP A 64 -7.95 -6.87 8.81
CA ASP A 64 -8.71 -6.73 10.06
C ASP A 64 -10.23 -6.92 9.89
N ALA A 65 -10.68 -7.77 8.96
CA ALA A 65 -12.10 -8.02 8.73
C ALA A 65 -12.72 -8.59 10.01
N THR A 66 -13.67 -7.85 10.60
CA THR A 66 -14.32 -8.28 11.83
C THR A 66 -15.44 -9.26 11.50
N CYS A 67 -15.29 -10.51 11.92
CA CYS A 67 -16.27 -11.57 11.76
C CYS A 67 -16.79 -12.05 13.13
N GLU A 68 -17.95 -12.71 13.16
CA GLU A 68 -18.49 -13.31 14.40
C GLU A 68 -17.54 -14.34 15.06
N ILE A 69 -16.61 -14.89 14.29
CA ILE A 69 -15.66 -15.94 14.69
C ILE A 69 -14.22 -15.44 14.89
N GLY A 70 -14.00 -14.12 14.89
CA GLY A 70 -12.68 -13.50 15.06
C GLY A 70 -12.36 -12.45 13.98
N GLN A 71 -11.13 -11.95 14.00
CA GLN A 71 -10.61 -11.08 12.94
C GLN A 71 -9.86 -11.91 11.90
N TYR A 72 -9.95 -11.50 10.64
CA TYR A 72 -9.37 -12.21 9.52
C TYR A 72 -8.89 -11.24 8.45
N ASP A 73 -7.80 -11.61 7.77
CA ASP A 73 -7.45 -11.03 6.49
C ASP A 73 -8.19 -11.79 5.40
N ILE A 74 -8.91 -11.05 4.54
CA ILE A 74 -9.75 -11.64 3.51
C ILE A 74 -9.35 -11.06 2.15
N LYS A 75 -8.91 -11.94 1.24
CA LYS A 75 -8.72 -11.57 -0.16
C LYS A 75 -9.91 -12.02 -1.00
N LEU A 76 -10.26 -11.24 -2.00
CA LEU A 76 -11.28 -11.54 -3.00
C LEU A 76 -10.72 -11.35 -4.41
N ASN A 77 -11.13 -12.21 -5.34
CA ASN A 77 -10.76 -12.03 -6.75
C ASN A 77 -11.62 -10.96 -7.46
N GLY A 78 -11.35 -10.67 -8.73
CA GLY A 78 -12.09 -9.69 -9.55
C GLY A 78 -13.60 -9.94 -9.71
N ASP A 79 -14.07 -11.16 -9.44
CA ASP A 79 -15.50 -11.51 -9.36
C ASP A 79 -16.11 -11.23 -7.96
N TYR A 80 -15.34 -10.63 -7.05
CA TYR A 80 -15.66 -10.43 -5.63
C TYR A 80 -15.96 -11.73 -4.89
N LYS A 81 -15.29 -12.83 -5.26
CA LYS A 81 -15.39 -14.11 -4.54
C LYS A 81 -14.21 -14.25 -3.59
N ILE A 82 -14.50 -14.63 -2.35
CA ILE A 82 -13.47 -14.97 -1.36
C ILE A 82 -12.70 -16.18 -1.87
N TRP A 83 -11.38 -16.05 -1.92
CA TRP A 83 -10.46 -17.12 -2.32
C TRP A 83 -9.39 -17.43 -1.26
N VAL A 84 -9.16 -16.51 -0.32
CA VAL A 84 -8.28 -16.66 0.83
C VAL A 84 -8.95 -15.98 2.02
N MET A 85 -8.91 -16.66 3.17
CA MET A 85 -9.31 -16.13 4.46
C MET A 85 -8.34 -16.71 5.50
N SER A 86 -7.55 -15.86 6.14
CA SER A 86 -6.57 -16.22 7.16
C SER A 86 -6.91 -15.53 8.47
N LEU A 87 -6.67 -16.20 9.60
CA LEU A 87 -6.76 -15.55 10.90
C LEU A 87 -5.76 -14.40 10.95
N ASP A 88 -6.22 -13.25 11.42
CA ASP A 88 -5.41 -12.07 11.73
C ASP A 88 -4.76 -12.29 13.12
N GLU A 89 -3.42 -12.37 13.18
CA GLU A 89 -2.62 -12.78 14.37
C GLU A 89 -2.10 -11.60 15.22
#